data_AF-A0A959G808-F1
#
_entry.id   AF-A0A959G808-F1
#
_cell.length_a   1.000
_cell.length_b   1.000
_cell.length_c   1.000
_cell.angle_alpha   90.00
_cell.angle_beta   90.00
_cell.angle_gamma   90.00
#
_symmetry.space_group_name_H-M   'P 1'
#
loop_
_entity.id
_entity.type
_entity.pdbx_description
1 polymer ?
#
loop_
_entity_poly.entity_id
_entity_poly.type
_entity_poly.pdbx_seq_one_letter_code
_entity_poly.pdbx_strand_id
1 'polypeptide(L)'
;MNTIEFSNRFESFRPLFMGFSMKLTRDVNNAADLLQESFLKAFECIDRFEEGTNFKAWMSTIIRNTFINNYRKIKVRINNADKVKSLSPVETTNAGSSNIEMERITSYINMLPEDQSVPFMMYFEGYQYDEIAEIVNVPIGTIKSRIFYARKFLKNILSGEFNAMRA
;
A
#
# COMPACT_ATOMS: atom_id res chain seq x y z
N MET A 1 -25.35 2.86 -13.35
CA MET A 1 -25.71 1.49 -12.91
C MET A 1 -26.55 1.58 -11.64
N ASN A 2 -27.70 0.91 -11.58
CA ASN A 2 -28.56 0.98 -10.39
C ASN A 2 -28.10 0.01 -9.29
N THR A 3 -28.58 0.22 -8.06
CA THR A 3 -28.19 -0.55 -6.86
C THR A 3 -28.48 -2.04 -6.98
N ILE A 4 -29.63 -2.41 -7.55
CA ILE A 4 -30.07 -3.81 -7.69
C ILE A 4 -29.18 -4.52 -8.72
N GLU A 5 -28.91 -3.87 -9.84
CA GLU A 5 -28.03 -4.35 -10.91
C GLU A 5 -26.60 -4.57 -10.40
N PHE A 6 -26.07 -3.63 -9.62
CA PHE A 6 -24.77 -3.78 -8.96
C PHE A 6 -24.71 -5.03 -8.10
N SER A 7 -25.68 -5.21 -7.20
CA SER A 7 -25.72 -6.34 -6.28
C SER A 7 -25.76 -7.67 -7.04
N ASN A 8 -26.63 -7.78 -8.03
CA ASN A 8 -26.73 -8.98 -8.89
C ASN A 8 -25.43 -9.27 -9.64
N ARG A 9 -24.79 -8.23 -10.19
CA ARG A 9 -23.53 -8.37 -10.92
C ARG A 9 -22.37 -8.74 -10.01
N PHE A 10 -22.34 -8.18 -8.81
CA PHE A 10 -21.37 -8.54 -7.78
C PHE A 10 -21.53 -10.01 -7.37
N GLU A 11 -22.73 -10.45 -7.04
CA GLU A 11 -23.00 -11.85 -6.66
C GLU A 11 -22.62 -12.83 -7.78
N SER A 12 -22.87 -12.47 -9.04
CA SER A 12 -22.47 -13.28 -10.20
C SER A 12 -20.94 -13.48 -10.31
N PHE A 13 -20.15 -12.50 -9.86
CA PHE A 13 -18.68 -12.57 -9.86
C PHE A 13 -18.09 -12.84 -8.47
N ARG A 14 -18.91 -13.06 -7.45
CA ARG A 14 -18.46 -13.26 -6.08
C ARG A 14 -17.46 -14.40 -5.93
N PRO A 15 -17.61 -15.58 -6.58
CA PRO A 15 -16.59 -16.63 -6.51
C PRO A 15 -15.23 -16.22 -7.09
N LEU A 16 -15.24 -15.42 -8.17
CA LEU A 16 -14.03 -14.89 -8.80
C LEU A 16 -13.32 -13.91 -7.84
N PHE A 17 -14.08 -12.98 -7.25
CA PHE A 17 -13.54 -12.01 -6.30
C PHE A 17 -13.05 -12.67 -5.01
N MET A 18 -13.75 -13.69 -4.52
CA MET A 18 -13.31 -14.51 -3.40
C MET A 18 -11.97 -15.19 -3.71
N GLY A 19 -11.83 -15.81 -4.90
CA GLY A 19 -10.56 -16.39 -5.34
C GLY A 19 -9.43 -15.36 -5.47
N PHE A 20 -9.74 -14.12 -5.87
CA PHE A 20 -8.77 -13.03 -5.91
C PHE A 20 -8.36 -12.56 -4.51
N SER A 21 -9.31 -12.35 -3.61
CA SER A 21 -9.07 -12.00 -2.20
C SER A 21 -8.25 -13.08 -1.49
N MET A 22 -8.56 -14.36 -1.73
CA MET A 22 -7.80 -15.50 -1.19
C MET A 22 -6.32 -15.49 -1.60
N LYS A 23 -6.01 -15.08 -2.84
CA LYS A 23 -4.62 -14.94 -3.29
C LYS A 23 -3.87 -13.82 -2.56
N LEU A 24 -4.59 -12.80 -2.08
CA LEU A 24 -4.02 -11.67 -1.36
C LEU A 24 -3.84 -11.98 0.13
N THR A 25 -4.86 -12.51 0.79
CA THR A 25 -4.88 -12.73 2.25
C THR A 25 -4.28 -14.06 2.68
N ARG A 26 -4.32 -15.08 1.80
CA ARG A 26 -3.95 -16.48 2.10
C ARG A 26 -4.75 -17.11 3.25
N ASP A 27 -5.89 -16.52 3.59
CA ASP A 27 -6.79 -16.97 4.65
C ASP A 27 -8.25 -16.69 4.26
N VAL A 28 -9.12 -17.66 4.53
CA VAL A 28 -10.53 -17.66 4.09
C VAL A 28 -11.35 -16.60 4.82
N ASN A 29 -11.15 -16.46 6.12
CA ASN A 29 -11.90 -15.49 6.91
C ASN A 29 -11.51 -14.06 6.53
N ASN A 30 -10.20 -13.79 6.48
CA ASN A 30 -9.69 -12.50 6.04
C ASN A 30 -10.08 -12.17 4.58
N ALA A 31 -10.17 -13.18 3.70
CA ALA A 31 -10.63 -12.97 2.33
C ALA A 31 -12.11 -12.59 2.27
N ALA A 32 -12.95 -13.22 3.09
CA ALA A 32 -14.36 -12.91 3.20
C ALA A 32 -14.57 -11.49 3.74
N ASP A 33 -13.85 -11.12 4.80
CA ASP A 33 -13.88 -9.77 5.40
C ASP A 33 -13.43 -8.71 4.40
N LEU A 34 -12.30 -8.95 3.71
CA LEU A 34 -11.80 -8.07 2.67
C LEU A 34 -12.83 -7.86 1.56
N LEU A 35 -13.50 -8.93 1.14
CA LEU A 35 -14.51 -8.87 0.09
C LEU A 35 -15.74 -8.09 0.54
N GLN A 36 -16.19 -8.28 1.78
CA GLN A 36 -17.33 -7.57 2.35
C GLN A 36 -17.05 -6.06 2.49
N GLU A 37 -15.89 -5.67 3.02
CA GLU A 37 -15.50 -4.26 3.11
C GLU A 37 -15.37 -3.63 1.71
N SER A 38 -14.81 -4.37 0.75
CA SER A 38 -14.69 -3.90 -0.63
C SER A 38 -16.05 -3.71 -1.30
N PHE A 39 -17.02 -4.58 -1.01
CA PHE A 39 -18.39 -4.42 -1.48
C PHE A 39 -19.02 -3.13 -0.95
N LEU A 40 -18.90 -2.84 0.34
CA LEU A 40 -19.42 -1.59 0.93
C LEU A 40 -18.81 -0.36 0.24
N LYS A 41 -17.49 -0.32 0.07
CA LYS A 41 -16.82 0.81 -0.60
C LYS A 41 -17.23 0.95 -2.06
N ALA A 42 -17.37 -0.17 -2.77
CA ALA A 42 -17.84 -0.16 -4.14
C ALA A 42 -19.29 0.33 -4.25
N PHE A 43 -20.13 -0.01 -3.28
CA PHE A 43 -21.50 0.46 -3.18
C PHE A 43 -21.57 1.98 -2.98
N GLU A 44 -20.74 2.55 -2.10
CA GLU A 44 -20.63 4.00 -1.89
C GLU A 44 -20.13 4.76 -3.13
N CYS A 45 -19.37 4.09 -3.99
CA CYS A 45 -18.79 4.67 -5.21
C CYS A 45 -19.53 4.26 -6.49
N ILE A 46 -20.70 3.65 -6.39
CA ILE A 46 -21.44 3.11 -7.54
C ILE A 46 -21.75 4.18 -8.60
N ASP A 47 -22.03 5.41 -8.17
CA ASP A 47 -22.34 6.55 -9.05
C ASP A 47 -21.14 6.98 -9.91
N ARG A 48 -19.92 6.59 -9.49
CA ARG A 48 -18.68 6.88 -10.23
C ARG A 48 -18.34 5.78 -11.25
N PHE A 49 -19.10 4.70 -11.30
CA PHE A 49 -18.89 3.63 -12.26
C PHE A 49 -19.43 4.03 -13.63
N GLU A 50 -18.53 4.17 -14.61
CA GLU A 50 -18.90 4.43 -15.99
C GLU A 50 -19.44 3.16 -16.67
N GLU A 51 -20.70 3.20 -17.11
CA GLU A 51 -21.32 2.11 -17.86
C GLU A 51 -20.56 1.84 -19.18
N GLY A 52 -20.37 0.56 -19.49
CA GLY A 52 -19.53 0.12 -20.62
C GLY A 52 -18.08 -0.20 -20.25
N THR A 53 -17.61 0.19 -19.06
CA THR A 53 -16.28 -0.19 -18.56
C THR A 53 -16.28 -1.59 -17.91
N ASN A 54 -15.08 -2.17 -17.74
CA ASN A 54 -14.94 -3.53 -17.22
C ASN A 54 -15.18 -3.60 -15.71
N PHE A 55 -16.40 -3.97 -15.33
CA PHE A 55 -16.83 -4.15 -13.94
C PHE A 55 -15.88 -5.02 -13.11
N LYS A 56 -15.35 -6.13 -13.68
CA LYS A 56 -14.42 -7.03 -12.95
C LYS A 56 -13.11 -6.31 -12.62
N ALA A 57 -12.57 -5.54 -13.56
CA ALA A 57 -11.35 -4.77 -13.37
C ALA A 57 -11.55 -3.63 -12.35
N TRP A 58 -12.69 -2.95 -12.42
CA TRP A 58 -13.07 -1.91 -11.46
C TRP A 58 -13.18 -2.47 -10.03
N MET A 59 -13.94 -3.55 -9.85
CA MET A 59 -14.09 -4.19 -8.53
C MET A 59 -12.77 -4.76 -8.00
N SER A 60 -11.96 -5.36 -8.87
CA SER A 60 -10.65 -5.89 -8.49
C SER A 60 -9.67 -4.79 -8.06
N THR A 61 -9.83 -3.58 -8.60
CA THR A 61 -9.07 -2.40 -8.15
C THR A 61 -9.47 -1.99 -6.74
N ILE A 62 -10.78 -1.94 -6.46
CA ILE A 62 -11.31 -1.64 -5.11
C ILE A 62 -10.82 -2.68 -4.10
N ILE A 63 -10.92 -3.98 -4.42
CA ILE A 63 -10.44 -5.07 -3.56
C ILE A 63 -8.95 -4.92 -3.24
N ARG A 64 -8.13 -4.67 -4.26
CA ARG A 64 -6.69 -4.48 -4.09
C ARG A 64 -6.38 -3.27 -3.20
N ASN A 65 -7.06 -2.16 -3.40
CA ASN A 65 -6.84 -0.94 -2.62
C ASN A 65 -7.27 -1.12 -1.16
N THR A 66 -8.41 -1.78 -0.91
CA THR A 66 -8.86 -2.13 0.44
C THR A 66 -7.85 -3.03 1.14
N PHE A 67 -7.33 -4.06 0.46
CA PHE A 67 -6.30 -4.94 1.01
C PHE A 67 -5.03 -4.17 1.42
N ILE A 68 -4.52 -3.32 0.52
CA ILE A 68 -3.33 -2.49 0.80
C ILE A 68 -3.57 -1.58 2.00
N ASN A 69 -4.75 -0.95 2.09
CA ASN A 69 -5.10 -0.08 3.21
C ASN A 69 -5.21 -0.83 4.54
N ASN A 70 -5.81 -2.01 4.54
CA ASN A 70 -5.93 -2.83 5.75
C ASN A 70 -4.55 -3.32 6.21
N TYR A 71 -3.71 -3.76 5.28
CA TYR A 71 -2.34 -4.16 5.59
C TYR A 71 -1.52 -2.99 6.18
N ARG A 72 -1.67 -1.77 5.63
CA ARG A 72 -1.04 -0.55 6.17
C ARG A 72 -1.49 -0.26 7.60
N LYS A 73 -2.80 -0.31 7.88
CA LYS A 73 -3.35 -0.10 9.23
C LYS A 73 -2.78 -1.12 10.23
N ILE A 74 -2.66 -2.39 9.84
CA ILE A 74 -2.08 -3.43 10.69
C ILE A 74 -0.60 -3.14 10.95
N LYS A 75 0.18 -2.79 9.92
CA LYS A 75 1.61 -2.48 10.06
C LYS A 75 1.85 -1.27 10.96
N VAL A 76 1.06 -0.19 10.82
CA VAL A 76 1.15 0.99 11.70
C VAL A 76 0.80 0.62 13.15
N ARG A 77 -0.25 -0.20 13.37
CA ARG A 77 -0.60 -0.68 14.71
C ARG A 77 0.52 -1.52 15.33
N ILE A 78 1.16 -2.40 14.56
CA ILE A 78 2.29 -3.22 15.03
C ILE A 78 3.48 -2.31 15.37
N ASN A 79 3.87 -1.39 14.47
CA ASN A 79 4.97 -0.46 14.72
C ASN A 79 4.73 0.41 15.96
N ASN A 80 3.49 0.85 16.19
CA ASN A 80 3.12 1.61 17.38
C ASN A 80 3.11 0.73 18.65
N ALA A 81 2.70 -0.53 18.55
CA ALA A 81 2.75 -1.48 19.65
C ALA A 81 4.19 -1.84 20.04
N ASP A 82 5.09 -1.98 19.06
CA ASP A 82 6.53 -2.19 19.29
C ASP A 82 7.22 -0.96 19.90
N LYS A 83 6.71 0.25 19.61
CA LYS A 83 7.12 1.50 20.27
C LYS A 83 6.68 1.60 21.73
N VAL A 84 5.65 0.85 22.13
CA VAL A 84 5.21 0.72 23.53
C VAL A 84 5.94 -0.45 24.24
N LYS A 85 6.37 -1.47 23.50
CA LYS A 85 7.08 -2.64 24.02
C LYS A 85 8.60 -2.45 24.20
N SER A 86 9.15 -1.34 23.71
CA SER A 86 10.57 -0.96 23.85
C SER A 86 10.96 -0.50 25.27
N LEU A 87 10.08 -0.66 26.26
CA LEU A 87 10.36 -0.49 27.70
C LEU A 87 10.72 -1.80 28.43
N SER A 88 10.93 -2.92 27.72
CA SER A 88 11.42 -4.16 28.34
C SER A 88 12.57 -4.79 27.55
N PRO A 89 13.69 -5.16 28.20
CA PRO A 89 14.85 -5.70 27.52
C PRO A 89 14.83 -7.24 27.50
N VAL A 90 14.69 -7.89 26.34
CA VAL A 90 15.17 -9.28 26.11
C VAL A 90 15.54 -9.52 24.64
N GLU A 91 16.86 -9.58 24.41
CA GLU A 91 17.68 -10.57 23.68
C GLU A 91 17.22 -11.19 22.34
N THR A 92 17.94 -10.77 21.29
CA THR A 92 18.59 -11.52 20.18
C THR A 92 17.98 -12.82 19.66
N THR A 93 17.58 -12.80 18.38
CA THR A 93 18.07 -13.74 17.33
C THR A 93 17.99 -13.08 15.95
N ASN A 94 19.09 -13.11 15.18
CA ASN A 94 19.19 -12.82 13.73
C ASN A 94 18.77 -11.42 13.19
N ALA A 95 18.88 -10.34 13.96
CA ALA A 95 18.58 -8.97 13.51
C ALA A 95 19.77 -8.16 12.94
N GLY A 96 20.98 -8.75 12.90
CA GLY A 96 22.19 -8.01 12.54
C GLY A 96 22.22 -7.54 11.09
N SER A 97 21.82 -8.38 10.14
CA SER A 97 21.84 -8.05 8.70
C SER A 97 20.65 -7.20 8.25
N SER A 98 19.46 -7.39 8.85
CA SER A 98 18.26 -6.62 8.50
C SER A 98 18.30 -5.18 9.00
N ASN A 99 18.88 -4.93 10.17
CA ASN A 99 19.00 -3.59 10.73
C ASN A 99 20.04 -2.75 9.98
N ILE A 100 21.16 -3.35 9.58
CA ILE A 100 22.19 -2.68 8.76
C ILE A 100 21.62 -2.29 7.39
N GLU A 101 20.84 -3.16 6.74
CA GLU A 101 20.21 -2.83 5.46
C GLU A 101 19.14 -1.74 5.58
N MET A 102 18.36 -1.72 6.67
CA MET A 102 17.40 -0.65 6.95
C MET A 102 18.06 0.70 7.24
N GLU A 103 19.14 0.73 8.02
CA GLU A 103 19.92 1.95 8.27
C GLU A 103 20.54 2.50 6.97
N ARG A 104 21.02 1.62 6.10
CA ARG A 104 21.55 1.99 4.77
C ARG A 104 20.46 2.56 3.85
N ILE A 105 19.29 1.94 3.78
CA ILE A 105 18.17 2.49 2.98
C ILE A 105 17.75 3.87 3.52
N THR A 106 17.73 4.02 4.84
CA THR A 106 17.38 5.30 5.49
C THR A 106 18.40 6.39 5.17
N SER A 107 19.71 6.06 5.13
CA SER A 107 20.73 7.04 4.74
C SER A 107 20.60 7.50 3.29
N TYR A 108 20.20 6.60 2.37
CA TYR A 108 19.90 6.98 0.98
C TYR A 108 18.64 7.82 0.83
N ILE A 109 17.62 7.57 1.65
CA ILE A 109 16.43 8.43 1.69
C ILE A 109 16.80 9.84 2.16
N ASN A 110 17.73 9.98 3.11
CA ASN A 110 18.21 11.27 3.59
C ASN A 110 19.05 12.05 2.57
N MET A 111 19.51 11.40 1.49
CA MET A 111 20.18 12.08 0.37
C MET A 111 19.20 12.73 -0.61
N LEU A 112 17.92 12.36 -0.56
CA LEU A 112 16.90 12.98 -1.39
C LEU A 112 16.59 14.39 -0.86
N PRO A 113 16.29 15.35 -1.75
CA PRO A 113 15.67 16.60 -1.36
C PRO A 113 14.44 16.37 -0.48
N GLU A 114 14.23 17.23 0.51
CA GLU A 114 13.12 17.11 1.47
C GLU A 114 11.75 17.04 0.78
N ASP A 115 11.61 17.76 -0.32
CA ASP A 115 10.40 17.77 -1.14
C ASP A 115 10.11 16.42 -1.83
N GLN A 116 11.06 15.50 -1.88
CA GLN A 116 10.92 14.13 -2.37
C GLN A 116 10.93 13.10 -1.23
N SER A 117 11.81 13.28 -0.23
CA SER A 117 11.95 12.34 0.87
C SER A 117 10.70 12.32 1.77
N VAL A 118 10.10 13.48 2.06
CA VAL A 118 8.91 13.57 2.92
C VAL A 118 7.70 12.88 2.28
N PRO A 119 7.29 13.20 1.02
CA PRO A 119 6.21 12.45 0.36
C PRO A 119 6.51 10.96 0.19
N PHE A 120 7.76 10.60 -0.09
CA PHE A 120 8.16 9.20 -0.23
C PHE A 120 8.05 8.45 1.10
N MET A 121 8.47 9.06 2.21
CA MET A 121 8.38 8.47 3.54
C MET A 121 6.92 8.30 3.96
N MET A 122 6.09 9.33 3.78
CA MET A 122 4.65 9.21 4.04
C MET A 122 4.00 8.12 3.18
N TYR A 123 4.36 8.03 1.90
CA TYR A 123 3.89 6.93 1.04
C TYR A 123 4.35 5.56 1.53
N PHE A 124 5.60 5.45 2.01
CA PHE A 124 6.17 4.22 2.57
C PHE A 124 5.50 3.82 3.91
N GLU A 125 5.14 4.81 4.72
CA GLU A 125 4.36 4.66 5.96
C GLU A 125 2.89 4.29 5.69
N GLY A 126 2.41 4.49 4.47
CA GLY A 126 1.11 4.01 4.01
C GLY A 126 0.05 5.08 3.78
N TYR A 127 0.42 6.35 3.70
CA TYR A 127 -0.50 7.40 3.27
C TYR A 127 -0.83 7.26 1.77
N GLN A 128 -2.03 7.66 1.36
CA GLN A 128 -2.46 7.72 -0.03
C GLN A 128 -1.98 9.01 -0.71
N TYR A 129 -1.94 9.02 -2.05
CA TYR A 129 -1.38 10.15 -2.81
C TYR A 129 -2.15 11.47 -2.59
N ASP A 130 -3.47 11.38 -2.44
CA ASP A 130 -4.38 12.46 -2.08
C ASP A 130 -4.17 12.94 -0.64
N GLU A 131 -4.08 12.03 0.33
CA GLU A 131 -3.78 12.38 1.74
C GLU A 131 -2.43 13.11 1.87
N ILE A 132 -1.40 12.64 1.17
CA ILE A 132 -0.08 13.29 1.15
C ILE A 132 -0.15 14.65 0.46
N ALA A 133 -0.92 14.76 -0.63
CA ALA A 133 -1.11 16.02 -1.34
C ALA A 133 -1.78 17.08 -0.46
N GLU A 134 -2.76 16.68 0.35
CA GLU A 134 -3.42 17.55 1.34
C GLU A 134 -2.46 17.95 2.47
N ILE A 135 -1.74 17.00 3.07
CA ILE A 135 -0.84 17.27 4.20
C ILE A 135 0.35 18.16 3.78
N VAL A 136 0.93 17.89 2.61
CA VAL A 136 2.07 18.65 2.08
C VAL A 136 1.61 19.90 1.32
N ASN A 137 0.30 20.08 1.15
CA ASN A 137 -0.34 21.19 0.44
C ASN A 137 0.22 21.44 -0.98
N VAL A 138 0.29 20.37 -1.77
CA VAL A 138 0.73 20.41 -3.17
C VAL A 138 -0.14 19.51 -4.04
N PRO A 139 -0.24 19.75 -5.36
CA PRO A 139 -1.07 18.92 -6.24
C PRO A 139 -0.68 17.43 -6.22
N ILE A 140 -1.68 16.54 -6.34
CA ILE A 140 -1.47 15.09 -6.38
C ILE A 140 -0.50 14.65 -7.50
N GLY A 141 -0.48 15.36 -8.65
CA GLY A 141 0.48 15.12 -9.73
C GLY A 141 1.94 15.38 -9.30
N THR A 142 2.15 16.37 -8.44
CA THR A 142 3.44 16.71 -7.85
C THR A 142 3.88 15.65 -6.85
N ILE A 143 2.96 15.12 -6.03
CA ILE A 143 3.27 14.00 -5.13
C ILE A 143 3.64 12.73 -5.91
N LYS A 144 2.87 12.39 -6.96
CA LYS A 144 3.16 11.22 -7.81
C LYS A 144 4.54 11.32 -8.46
N SER A 145 4.91 12.50 -8.98
CA SER A 145 6.22 12.72 -9.59
C SER A 145 7.35 12.69 -8.56
N ARG A 146 7.20 13.35 -7.40
CA ARG A 146 8.16 13.32 -6.29
C ARG A 146 8.46 11.91 -5.81
N ILE A 147 7.42 11.09 -5.58
CA ILE A 147 7.57 9.68 -5.18
C ILE A 147 8.22 8.86 -6.31
N PHE A 148 7.87 9.12 -7.57
CA PHE A 148 8.48 8.43 -8.71
C PHE A 148 10.00 8.71 -8.79
N TYR A 149 10.41 9.97 -8.66
CA TYR A 149 11.83 10.35 -8.69
C TYR A 149 12.60 9.79 -7.49
N ALA A 150 12.01 9.82 -6.29
CA ALA A 150 12.57 9.17 -5.11
C ALA A 150 12.84 7.67 -5.34
N ARG A 151 11.87 6.94 -5.92
CA ARG A 151 12.03 5.52 -6.26
C ARG A 151 13.11 5.28 -7.31
N LYS A 152 13.18 6.14 -8.33
CA LYS A 152 14.18 6.03 -9.41
C LYS A 152 15.59 6.25 -8.86
N PHE A 153 15.77 7.23 -7.98
CA PHE A 153 17.04 7.51 -7.31
C PHE A 153 17.50 6.32 -6.48
N LEU A 154 16.64 5.81 -5.58
CA LEU A 154 16.95 4.66 -4.74
C LEU A 154 17.29 3.42 -5.57
N LYS A 155 16.54 3.16 -6.65
CA LYS A 155 16.83 2.04 -7.56
C LYS A 155 18.22 2.16 -8.19
N ASN A 156 18.62 3.35 -8.63
CA ASN A 156 19.91 3.56 -9.28
C ASN A 156 21.08 3.33 -8.32
N ILE A 157 20.97 3.82 -7.08
CA ILE A 157 22.00 3.62 -6.04
C ILE A 157 22.15 2.14 -5.72
N LEU A 158 21.04 1.45 -5.43
CA LEU A 158 21.06 0.02 -5.10
C LEU A 158 21.57 -0.84 -6.26
N SER A 159 21.24 -0.48 -7.51
CA SER A 159 21.74 -1.20 -8.69
C SER A 159 23.23 -0.92 -8.95
N GLY A 160 23.72 0.29 -8.67
CA GLY A 160 25.12 0.65 -8.78
C GLY A 160 25.98 -0.10 -7.77
N GLU A 161 25.52 -0.22 -6.52
CA GLU A 161 26.20 -1.02 -5.49
C GLU A 161 26.24 -2.51 -5.84
N PHE A 162 25.13 -3.06 -6.35
CA PHE A 162 25.06 -4.47 -6.74
C PHE A 162 26.05 -4.81 -7.86
N ASN A 163 26.30 -3.88 -8.78
CA ASN A 163 27.30 -4.03 -9.82
C ASN A 163 28.73 -3.85 -9.28
N ALA A 164 28.96 -2.95 -8.32
CA ALA A 164 30.26 -2.73 -7.69
C ALA A 164 30.70 -3.90 -6.77
N MET A 165 29.77 -4.63 -6.15
CA MET A 165 30.07 -5.84 -5.37
C MET A 165 30.40 -7.07 -6.23
N ARG A 166 30.14 -7.02 -7.54
CA ARG A 166 30.38 -8.11 -8.50
C ARG A 166 31.61 -7.90 -9.39
N ALA A 167 32.24 -6.74 -9.34
CA ALA A 167 33.47 -6.40 -10.04
C ALA A 167 34.68 -6.63 -9.12
#